data_AF-A0A9D2MIT6-F1
#
_entry.id   AF-A0A9D2MIT6-F1
#
_cell.length_a   1.000
_cell.length_b   1.000
_cell.length_c   1.000
_cell.angle_alpha   90.00
_cell.angle_beta   90.00
_cell.angle_gamma   90.00
#
_symmetry.space_group_name_H-M   'P 1'
#
loop_
_entity.id
_entity.type
_entity.pdbx_description
1 polymer ?
#
loop_
_entity_poly.entity_id
_entity_poly.type
_entity_poly.pdbx_seq_one_letter_code
_entity_poly.pdbx_strand_id
1 'polypeptide(L)' 'MDKFNTASAMHEDTREEMLKKDRAIKEASKELDRFNKKAYTYIQARKLMKQAEYYKNWDQIFETETVNA' A
#
# COMPACT_ATOMS: atom_id res chain seq x y z
N MET A 1 -3.69 1.95 -10.41
CA MET A 1 -2.83 1.37 -11.48
C MET A 1 -3.41 1.62 -12.85
N ASP A 2 -4.70 1.35 -13.07
CA ASP A 2 -5.33 1.49 -14.40
C ASP A 2 -5.15 2.86 -15.05
N LYS A 3 -5.38 3.96 -14.32
CA LYS A 3 -5.17 5.32 -14.86
C LYS A 3 -3.73 5.59 -15.30
N PHE A 4 -2.75 5.05 -14.58
CA PHE A 4 -1.33 5.21 -14.96
C PHE A 4 -1.02 4.41 -16.22
N ASN A 5 -1.55 3.18 -16.32
CA ASN A 5 -1.40 2.34 -17.51
C ASN A 5 -2.09 2.98 -18.73
N THR A 6 -3.30 3.53 -18.55
CA THR A 6 -4.02 4.27 -19.60
C THR A 6 -3.25 5.52 -20.04
N ALA A 7 -2.73 6.31 -19.09
CA ALA A 7 -1.93 7.49 -19.43
C ALA A 7 -0.64 7.10 -20.16
N SER A 8 0.01 6.00 -19.75
CA SER A 8 1.23 5.49 -20.37
C SER A 8 1.01 4.97 -21.80
N ALA A 9 -0.22 4.57 -22.13
CA ALA A 9 -0.60 4.09 -23.46
C ALA A 9 -1.04 5.20 -24.43
N MET A 10 -1.06 6.48 -24.00
CA MET A 10 -1.43 7.60 -24.87
C MET A 10 -0.40 7.83 -25.98
N HIS A 11 -0.87 8.31 -27.14
CA HIS A 11 -0.04 8.73 -28.27
C HIS A 11 0.89 9.90 -27.92
N GLU A 12 1.99 10.00 -28.66
CA GLU A 12 3.08 10.99 -28.46
C GLU A 12 3.60 11.56 -29.78
N ASP A 13 2.85 11.40 -30.87
CA ASP A 13 3.33 11.69 -32.22
C ASP A 13 3.44 13.20 -32.48
N THR A 14 2.67 14.00 -31.76
CA THR A 14 2.73 15.47 -31.77
C THR A 14 3.14 16.06 -30.42
N ARG A 15 3.72 17.27 -30.46
CA ARG A 15 4.09 18.00 -29.24
C ARG A 15 2.90 18.23 -28.30
N GLU A 16 1.71 18.44 -28.83
CA GLU A 16 0.50 18.63 -28.02
C GLU A 16 0.09 17.32 -27.32
N GLU A 17 0.19 16.18 -28.01
CA GLU A 17 -0.06 14.86 -27.44
C GLU A 17 0.96 14.48 -26.38
N MET A 18 2.25 14.78 -26.61
CA MET A 18 3.30 14.61 -25.60
C MET A 18 2.98 15.40 -24.32
N LEU A 19 2.60 16.68 -24.44
CA LEU A 19 2.23 17.51 -23.29
C LEU A 19 0.97 17.00 -22.59
N LYS A 20 0.00 16.48 -23.35
CA LYS A 20 -1.23 15.90 -22.80
C LYS A 20 -0.92 14.61 -22.03
N LYS A 21 -0.09 13.73 -22.59
CA LYS A 21 0.37 12.50 -21.94
C LYS A 21 1.15 12.79 -20.67
N ASP A 22 2.10 13.73 -20.73
CA ASP A 22 2.95 14.07 -19.58
C ASP A 22 2.13 14.62 -18.40
N ARG A 23 1.08 15.41 -18.67
CA ARG A 23 0.11 15.83 -17.65
C ARG A 23 -0.66 14.65 -17.07
N ALA A 24 -1.19 13.77 -17.93
CA ALA A 24 -1.96 12.60 -17.49
C ALA A 24 -1.11 11.64 -16.63
N ILE A 25 0.15 11.40 -17.00
CA ILE A 25 1.09 10.59 -16.23
C ILE A 25 1.38 11.22 -14.87
N LYS A 26 1.63 12.54 -14.82
CA LYS A 26 1.88 13.25 -13.56
C LYS A 26 0.69 13.17 -12.60
N GLU A 27 -0.53 13.32 -13.11
CA GLU A 27 -1.74 13.19 -12.29
C GLU A 27 -1.95 11.77 -11.79
N ALA A 28 -1.84 10.77 -12.68
CA ALA A 28 -1.98 9.37 -12.31
C ALA A 28 -0.88 8.92 -11.31
N SER A 29 0.33 9.47 -11.43
CA SER A 29 1.45 9.20 -10.51
C SER A 29 1.18 9.74 -9.11
N LYS A 30 0.59 10.94 -8.99
CA LYS A 30 0.19 11.51 -7.69
C LYS A 30 -0.88 10.66 -7.01
N GLU A 31 -1.85 10.16 -7.78
CA GLU A 31 -2.89 9.27 -7.25
C GLU A 31 -2.30 7.94 -6.78
N LEU A 32 -1.38 7.36 -7.56
CA LEU A 32 -0.67 6.14 -7.20
C LEU A 32 0.20 6.31 -5.93
N ASP A 33 0.94 7.41 -5.83
CA ASP A 33 1.75 7.72 -4.64
C ASP A 33 0.88 7.85 -3.37
N ARG A 34 -0.26 8.55 -3.46
CA ARG A 34 -1.21 8.66 -2.34
C ARG A 34 -1.75 7.31 -1.91
N PHE A 35 -2.09 6.44 -2.87
CA PHE A 35 -2.54 5.09 -2.58
C PHE A 35 -1.44 4.29 -1.87
N ASN A 36 -0.21 4.30 -2.39
CA ASN A 36 0.92 3.58 -1.81
C ASN A 36 1.25 4.03 -0.39
N LYS A 37 1.19 5.34 -0.12
CA LYS A 37 1.36 5.89 1.24
C LYS A 37 0.30 5.36 2.21
N LYS A 38 -0.98 5.36 1.81
CA LYS A 38 -2.06 4.79 2.61
C LYS A 38 -1.88 3.29 2.85
N ALA A 39 -1.53 2.54 1.80
CA ALA A 39 -1.29 1.11 1.90
C ALA A 39 -0.13 0.79 2.86
N TYR A 40 0.96 1.55 2.79
CA TYR A 40 2.08 1.42 3.71
C TYR A 40 1.66 1.63 5.17
N THR A 41 0.94 2.73 5.46
CA THR A 41 0.43 3.00 6.81
C THR A 41 -0.47 1.87 7.32
N TYR A 42 -1.36 1.36 6.47
CA TYR A 42 -2.23 0.23 6.82
C TYR A 42 -1.43 -1.05 7.16
N ILE A 43 -0.42 -1.38 6.35
CA ILE A 43 0.44 -2.54 6.59
C ILE A 43 1.17 -2.40 7.93
N GLN A 44 1.69 -1.22 8.24
CA GLN A 44 2.35 -0.95 9.53
C GLN A 44 1.38 -1.10 10.69
N ALA A 45 0.19 -0.50 10.60
CA ALA A 45 -0.85 -0.62 11.63
C ALA A 45 -1.23 -2.09 11.87
N ARG A 46 -1.40 -2.88 10.81
CA ARG A 46 -1.73 -4.31 10.92
C ARG A 46 -0.63 -5.13 11.61
N LYS A 47 0.65 -4.81 11.36
CA LYS A 47 1.76 -5.46 12.05
C LYS A 47 1.75 -5.15 13.55
N LEU A 48 1.53 -3.88 13.91
CA LEU A 48 1.43 -3.45 15.31
C LEU A 48 0.24 -4.08 16.02
N MET A 49 -0.92 -4.17 15.38
CA MET A 49 -2.10 -4.86 15.94
C MET A 49 -1.81 -6.33 16.24
N LYS A 50 -1.20 -7.05 15.30
CA LYS A 50 -0.80 -8.45 15.52
C LYS A 50 0.18 -8.60 16.69
N GLN A 51 1.12 -7.67 16.81
CA GLN A 51 2.08 -7.66 17.92
C GLN A 51 1.38 -7.38 19.26
N ALA A 52 0.45 -6.43 19.28
CA ALA A 52 -0.36 -6.13 20.46
C ALA A 52 -1.24 -7.31 20.88
N GLU A 53 -1.88 -7.99 19.91
CA GLU A 53 -2.66 -9.22 20.15
C GLU A 53 -1.78 -10.34 20.72
N TYR A 54 -0.59 -10.54 20.14
CA TYR A 54 0.36 -11.54 20.62
C TYR A 54 0.77 -11.29 22.08
N TYR A 55 1.17 -10.06 22.42
CA TYR A 55 1.57 -9.75 23.80
C TYR A 55 0.39 -9.70 24.78
N LYS A 56 -0.81 -9.35 24.31
CA LYS A 56 -2.03 -9.44 25.14
C LYS A 56 -2.32 -10.88 25.58
N ASN A 57 -1.99 -11.85 24.74
CA ASN A 57 -2.21 -13.27 25.01
C ASN A 57 -0.94 -13.97 25.50
N TRP A 58 0.12 -13.23 25.86
CA TRP A 58 1.43 -13.78 26.21
C TRP A 58 1.34 -14.85 27.29
N ASP A 59 0.68 -14.55 28.41
CA ASP A 59 0.56 -15.49 29.54
C ASP A 59 -0.23 -16.74 29.12
N GLN A 60 -1.31 -16.60 28.35
CA GLN A 60 -2.12 -17.73 27.87
C GLN A 60 -1.37 -18.66 26.90
N ILE A 61 -0.42 -18.12 26.12
CA ILE A 61 0.39 -18.91 25.19
C ILE A 61 1.35 -19.85 25.95
N PHE A 62 1.83 -19.43 27.13
CA PHE A 62 2.88 -20.15 27.88
C PHE A 62 2.39 -20.79 29.20
N GLU A 63 1.24 -20.38 29.74
CA GLU A 63 0.63 -20.99 30.95
C GLU A 63 -0.04 -22.36 30.66
N THR A 64 -0.27 -22.72 29.39
CA THR A 64 -0.76 -24.06 29.04
C THR A 64 0.29 -25.17 29.15
N GLU A 65 1.58 -24.83 29.31
CA GLU A 65 2.65 -25.84 29.45
C GLU A 65 2.89 -26.29 30.89
N THR A 66 2.42 -25.53 31.90
CA THR A 66 2.68 -25.85 33.32
C THR A 66 1.59 -26.68 34.00
N VAL A 67 0.39 -26.78 33.42
CA VAL A 67 -0.74 -27.50 34.03
C VAL A 67 -0.74 -29.00 33.70
N ASN A 68 0.08 -29.45 32.74
CA ASN A 68 0.19 -30.86 32.33
C ASN A 68 1.59 -31.47 32.55
N ALA A 69 2.46 -30.81 33.32
CA ALA A 69 3.82 -31.29 33.65
C ALA A 69 3.90 -31.88 35.07
#